data_AF-A0A6C0JP81-F1
#
_entry.id   AF-A0A6C0JP81-F1
#
_cell.length_a   1.000
_cell.length_b   1.000
_cell.length_c   1.000
_cell.angle_alpha   90.00
_cell.angle_beta   90.00
_cell.angle_gamma   90.00
#
_symmetry.space_group_name_H-M   'P 1'
#
loop_
_entity.id
_entity.type
_entity.pdbx_description
1 polymer ?
#
loop_
_entity_poly.entity_id
_entity_poly.type
_entity_poly.pdbx_seq_one_letter_code
_entity_poly.pdbx_strand_id
1 'polypeptide(L)'
;MCSEIDLKSLKKFVKDKNVIMFLGNDESDQYSSSGEVKNIIKYLNKNIEKNTVLLHFGELHKEGQLDLGHIFNEVASKRSDIEVVSILQSELKDKITIPEYVSKILWHDNYYSKNKDIKRGFTVNNGSKKPIAGTKVWYDLHKVKDIMRIYLIGGSTDYYDEYKFGKDLDIEIEFYPIKRKFKGDGKTLVKKNGSREDKYGLSAEIDCDEEDDN
;
A
#
# COMPACT_ATOMS: atom_id res chain seq x y z
N MET A 1 18.32 14.28 4.15
CA MET A 1 17.95 14.81 2.82
C MET A 1 17.57 13.64 1.94
N CYS A 2 16.36 13.66 1.39
CA CYS A 2 15.86 12.66 0.46
C CYS A 2 16.69 12.66 -0.84
N SER A 3 17.04 11.48 -1.37
CA SER A 3 17.77 11.35 -2.65
C SER A 3 16.92 10.66 -3.73
N GLU A 4 16.95 11.15 -4.96
CA GLU A 4 16.36 10.41 -6.09
C GLU A 4 17.15 9.13 -6.37
N ILE A 5 16.45 8.06 -6.78
CA ILE A 5 17.05 6.76 -7.11
C ILE A 5 16.36 6.13 -8.32
N ASP A 6 17.16 5.58 -9.24
CA ASP A 6 16.65 4.78 -10.36
C ASP A 6 16.35 3.33 -9.93
N LEU A 7 15.59 2.59 -10.74
CA LEU A 7 15.20 1.20 -10.42
C LEU A 7 16.40 0.25 -10.27
N LYS A 8 17.46 0.41 -11.08
CA LYS A 8 18.66 -0.45 -11.01
C LYS A 8 19.42 -0.22 -9.71
N SER A 9 19.52 1.04 -9.30
CA SER A 9 20.14 1.46 -8.05
C SER A 9 19.29 1.03 -6.85
N LEU A 10 17.96 1.13 -6.95
CA LEU A 10 17.04 0.67 -5.90
C LEU A 10 17.17 -0.84 -5.67
N LYS A 11 17.21 -1.65 -6.74
CA LYS A 11 17.44 -3.10 -6.67
C LYS A 11 18.73 -3.45 -5.91
N LYS A 12 19.79 -2.66 -6.06
CA LYS A 12 21.04 -2.83 -5.29
C LYS A 12 20.87 -2.41 -3.84
N PHE A 13 20.20 -1.29 -3.60
CA PHE A 13 20.00 -0.71 -2.27
C PHE A 13 19.21 -1.61 -1.32
N VAL A 14 18.21 -2.35 -1.83
CA VAL A 14 17.36 -3.24 -1.01
C VAL A 14 17.97 -4.61 -0.75
N LYS A 15 19.04 -5.00 -1.45
CA LYS A 15 19.52 -6.39 -1.51
C LYS A 15 19.79 -7.02 -0.13
N ASP A 16 20.36 -6.24 0.78
CA ASP A 16 20.77 -6.70 2.11
C ASP A 16 19.84 -6.18 3.24
N LYS A 17 18.59 -5.85 2.89
CA LYS A 17 17.60 -5.25 3.80
C LYS A 17 16.30 -6.05 3.81
N ASN A 18 15.56 -5.97 4.90
CA ASN A 18 14.19 -6.44 4.92
C ASN A 18 13.34 -5.52 4.04
N VAL A 19 12.39 -6.04 3.26
CA VAL A 19 11.54 -5.22 2.38
C VAL A 19 10.08 -5.50 2.74
N ILE A 20 9.35 -4.44 3.08
CA ILE A 20 7.93 -4.50 3.40
C ILE A 20 7.17 -3.42 2.63
N MET A 21 5.86 -3.55 2.57
CA MET A 21 4.98 -2.53 2.00
C MET A 21 3.64 -2.49 2.71
N PHE A 22 2.99 -1.33 2.65
CA PHE A 22 1.61 -1.16 3.10
C PHE A 22 0.70 -1.08 1.89
N LEU A 23 -0.42 -1.80 1.93
CA LEU A 23 -1.54 -1.66 1.01
C LEU A 23 -2.78 -1.33 1.82
N GLY A 24 -3.72 -0.59 1.24
CA GLY A 24 -4.92 -0.18 1.95
C GLY A 24 -5.59 1.00 1.27
N ASN A 25 -6.76 1.37 1.75
CA ASN A 25 -7.49 2.48 1.14
C ASN A 25 -6.75 3.82 1.34
N ASP A 26 -6.32 4.41 0.24
CA ASP A 26 -5.61 5.68 0.17
C ASP A 26 -6.55 6.87 -0.07
N GLU A 27 -7.87 6.66 -0.13
CA GLU A 27 -8.83 7.73 -0.09
C GLU A 27 -8.77 8.48 1.25
N SER A 28 -8.85 9.79 1.12
CA SER A 28 -8.85 10.77 2.19
C SER A 28 -9.90 10.47 3.28
N ASP A 29 -9.46 10.48 4.55
CA ASP A 29 -10.33 10.40 5.75
C ASP A 29 -11.25 9.17 5.78
N GLN A 30 -10.72 8.03 5.36
CA GLN A 30 -11.51 6.83 5.13
C GLN A 30 -11.71 5.94 6.37
N TYR A 31 -11.01 6.16 7.48
CA TYR A 31 -11.15 5.33 8.69
C TYR A 31 -12.02 5.99 9.75
N SER A 32 -12.93 5.20 10.34
CA SER A 32 -13.93 5.69 11.29
C SER A 32 -13.48 5.75 12.75
N SER A 33 -12.34 5.12 13.09
CA SER A 33 -11.88 4.97 14.47
C SER A 33 -10.40 5.29 14.63
N SER A 34 -10.11 6.43 15.27
CA SER A 34 -8.74 6.79 15.66
C SER A 34 -8.13 5.81 16.67
N GLY A 35 -8.96 5.12 17.48
CA GLY A 35 -8.51 4.10 18.41
C GLY A 35 -8.00 2.84 17.71
N GLU A 36 -8.72 2.35 16.70
CA GLU A 36 -8.29 1.20 15.89
C GLU A 36 -6.98 1.52 15.14
N VAL A 37 -6.92 2.70 14.52
CA VAL A 37 -5.73 3.23 13.84
C VAL A 37 -4.52 3.30 14.78
N LYS A 38 -4.68 3.86 15.99
CA LYS A 38 -3.60 3.94 17.00
C LYS A 38 -3.07 2.57 17.41
N ASN A 39 -3.95 1.58 17.57
CA ASN A 39 -3.56 0.22 17.95
C ASN A 39 -2.72 -0.44 16.86
N ILE A 40 -3.10 -0.26 15.59
CA ILE A 40 -2.35 -0.76 14.43
C ILE A 40 -0.98 -0.09 14.34
N ILE A 41 -0.91 1.24 14.45
CA ILE A 41 0.36 1.98 14.48
C ILE A 41 1.28 1.47 15.61
N LYS A 42 0.73 1.23 16.80
CA LYS A 42 1.50 0.69 17.94
C LYS A 42 2.04 -0.71 17.63
N TYR A 43 1.23 -1.56 17.01
CA TYR A 43 1.66 -2.90 16.62
C TYR A 43 2.75 -2.85 15.55
N LEU A 44 2.55 -2.09 14.46
CA LEU A 44 3.52 -1.95 13.37
C LEU A 44 4.86 -1.42 13.88
N ASN A 45 4.84 -0.39 14.74
CA ASN A 45 6.06 0.15 15.34
C ASN A 45 6.84 -0.87 16.19
N LYS A 46 6.15 -1.84 16.80
CA LYS A 46 6.76 -2.89 17.62
C LYS A 46 7.33 -4.04 16.79
N ASN A 47 6.65 -4.40 15.70
CA ASN A 47 6.92 -5.65 14.98
C ASN A 47 7.70 -5.47 13.67
N ILE A 48 7.74 -4.26 13.10
CA ILE A 48 8.62 -3.99 11.96
C ILE A 48 10.08 -4.04 12.44
N GLU A 49 10.87 -4.96 11.87
CA GLU A 49 12.26 -5.15 12.22
C GLU A 49 13.14 -3.94 11.84
N LYS A 50 14.31 -3.84 12.46
CA LYS A 50 15.36 -2.89 12.05
C LYS A 50 15.91 -3.27 10.67
N ASN A 51 16.67 -2.36 10.03
CA ASN A 51 17.25 -2.61 8.70
C ASN A 51 16.17 -2.95 7.64
N THR A 52 15.01 -2.33 7.78
CA THR A 52 13.86 -2.49 6.90
C THR A 52 13.78 -1.34 5.91
N VAL A 53 13.45 -1.66 4.66
CA VAL A 53 12.97 -0.72 3.65
C VAL A 53 11.45 -0.83 3.60
N LEU A 54 10.78 0.26 3.93
CA LEU A 54 9.34 0.41 3.76
C LEU A 54 9.08 1.06 2.40
N LEU A 55 8.49 0.29 1.47
CA LEU A 55 8.05 0.80 0.18
C LEU A 55 6.72 1.54 0.34
N HIS A 56 6.70 2.77 -0.17
CA HIS A 56 5.52 3.63 -0.18
C HIS A 56 5.03 3.86 -1.61
N PHE A 57 3.72 3.67 -1.82
CA PHE A 57 3.03 3.93 -3.07
C PHE A 57 1.84 4.85 -2.79
N GLY A 58 1.49 5.71 -3.74
CA GLY A 58 0.28 6.54 -3.66
C GLY A 58 0.52 7.94 -3.10
N GLU A 59 -0.57 8.57 -2.65
CA GLU A 59 -0.54 9.94 -2.14
C GLU A 59 0.12 10.02 -0.76
N LEU A 60 0.84 11.10 -0.52
CA LEU A 60 1.42 11.39 0.78
C LEU A 60 0.32 11.83 1.76
N HIS A 61 0.59 11.63 3.05
CA HIS A 61 -0.31 12.01 4.14
C HIS A 61 -0.80 13.45 4.03
N LYS A 62 -2.11 13.65 4.16
CA LYS A 62 -2.74 14.95 4.36
C LYS A 62 -3.10 15.11 5.83
N GLU A 63 -2.61 16.18 6.44
CA GLU A 63 -2.77 16.43 7.87
C GLU A 63 -4.26 16.42 8.28
N GLY A 64 -4.55 15.79 9.43
CA GLY A 64 -5.89 15.70 9.99
C GLY A 64 -6.79 14.60 9.42
N GLN A 65 -6.30 13.81 8.46
CA GLN A 65 -7.07 12.74 7.83
C GLN A 65 -6.70 11.37 8.42
N LEU A 66 -7.71 10.52 8.67
CA LEU A 66 -7.50 9.14 9.13
C LEU A 66 -7.55 8.19 7.93
N ASP A 67 -6.42 7.99 7.28
CA ASP A 67 -6.26 7.15 6.09
C ASP A 67 -4.95 6.35 6.13
N LEU A 68 -4.65 5.59 5.08
CA LEU A 68 -3.41 4.84 4.96
C LEU A 68 -2.17 5.74 5.06
N GLY A 69 -2.25 6.95 4.47
CA GLY A 69 -1.18 7.94 4.52
C GLY A 69 -0.85 8.36 5.96
N HIS A 70 -1.88 8.53 6.81
CA HIS A 70 -1.67 8.81 8.24
C HIS A 70 -0.93 7.67 8.97
N ILE A 71 -1.33 6.43 8.73
CA ILE A 71 -0.66 5.26 9.35
C ILE A 71 0.79 5.18 8.87
N PHE A 72 1.01 5.39 7.58
CA PHE A 72 2.34 5.43 7.00
C PHE A 72 3.21 6.51 7.67
N ASN A 73 2.72 7.75 7.74
CA ASN A 73 3.40 8.88 8.33
C ASN A 73 3.77 8.62 9.81
N GLU A 74 2.82 8.12 10.60
CA GLU A 74 3.02 7.86 12.04
C GLU A 74 4.01 6.72 12.31
N VAL A 75 4.09 5.73 11.42
CA VAL A 75 5.10 4.66 11.51
C VAL A 75 6.46 5.19 11.06
N ALA A 76 6.54 5.79 9.87
CA ALA A 76 7.79 6.23 9.27
C ALA A 76 8.50 7.33 10.09
N SER A 77 7.76 8.33 10.57
CA SER A 77 8.34 9.45 11.32
C SER A 77 8.92 9.04 12.68
N LYS A 78 8.47 7.92 13.26
CA LYS A 78 8.93 7.43 14.58
C LYS A 78 10.03 6.38 14.49
N ARG A 79 10.39 5.96 13.27
CA ARG A 79 11.31 4.85 13.01
C ARG A 79 12.52 5.34 12.22
N SER A 80 13.44 6.03 12.88
CA SER A 80 14.72 6.45 12.27
C SER A 80 15.67 5.30 11.94
N ASP A 81 15.32 4.07 12.36
CA ASP A 81 16.05 2.83 12.12
C ASP A 81 15.59 2.07 10.86
N ILE A 82 14.55 2.57 10.17
CA ILE A 82 14.11 2.07 8.87
C ILE A 82 14.37 3.09 7.78
N GLU A 83 14.41 2.64 6.54
CA GLU A 83 14.54 3.48 5.36
C GLU A 83 13.20 3.51 4.61
N VAL A 84 12.75 4.70 4.22
CA VAL A 84 11.53 4.84 3.42
C VAL A 84 11.90 5.11 1.95
N VAL A 85 11.34 4.30 1.05
CA VAL A 85 11.46 4.53 -0.39
C VAL A 85 10.07 4.82 -0.96
N SER A 86 9.86 6.06 -1.38
CA SER A 86 8.64 6.49 -2.04
C SER A 86 8.73 6.24 -3.55
N ILE A 87 7.81 5.45 -4.07
CA ILE A 87 7.67 5.14 -5.50
C ILE A 87 6.48 5.95 -6.01
N LEU A 88 6.76 7.05 -6.70
CA LEU A 88 5.78 8.08 -7.04
C LEU A 88 5.77 8.36 -8.54
N GLN A 89 4.64 8.84 -9.02
CA GLN A 89 4.48 9.21 -10.42
C GLN A 89 5.23 10.50 -10.73
N SER A 90 6.00 10.54 -11.84
CA SER A 90 6.79 11.71 -12.23
C SER A 90 5.97 13.00 -12.35
N GLU A 91 4.68 12.91 -12.68
CA GLU A 91 3.75 14.05 -12.77
C GLU A 91 3.47 14.75 -11.45
N LEU A 92 3.86 14.15 -10.32
CA LEU A 92 3.73 14.71 -8.99
C LEU A 92 4.98 15.47 -8.54
N LYS A 93 6.11 15.38 -9.27
CA LYS A 93 7.43 15.89 -8.85
C LYS A 93 7.42 17.36 -8.39
N ASP A 94 6.64 18.19 -9.06
CA ASP A 94 6.52 19.62 -8.75
C ASP A 94 5.22 19.98 -8.01
N LYS A 95 4.41 18.98 -7.61
CA LYS A 95 3.07 19.16 -7.02
C LYS A 95 2.99 18.75 -5.55
N ILE A 96 4.03 18.09 -5.03
CA ILE A 96 4.01 17.51 -3.69
C ILE A 96 5.21 17.97 -2.87
N THR A 97 5.02 18.07 -1.56
CA THR A 97 6.12 18.25 -0.62
C THR A 97 6.53 16.89 -0.09
N ILE A 98 7.82 16.58 -0.23
CA ILE A 98 8.38 15.31 0.25
C ILE A 98 8.60 15.39 1.76
N PRO A 99 8.03 14.47 2.56
CA PRO A 99 8.25 14.42 3.99
C PRO A 99 9.70 14.07 4.34
N GLU A 100 10.19 14.60 5.47
CA GLU A 100 11.59 14.42 5.89
C GLU A 100 11.98 12.97 6.16
N TYR A 101 11.02 12.12 6.55
CA TYR A 101 11.25 10.70 6.79
C TYR A 101 11.51 9.89 5.51
N VAL A 102 11.29 10.47 4.32
CA VAL A 102 11.53 9.77 3.05
C VAL A 102 13.03 9.75 2.76
N SER A 103 13.64 8.57 2.81
CA SER A 103 15.06 8.38 2.52
C SER A 103 15.35 8.52 1.02
N LYS A 104 14.51 7.92 0.17
CA LYS A 104 14.68 7.92 -1.29
C LYS A 104 13.37 8.05 -2.05
N ILE A 105 13.45 8.61 -3.25
CA ILE A 105 12.32 8.64 -4.19
C ILE A 105 12.71 7.99 -5.51
N LEU A 106 11.87 7.06 -5.96
CA LEU A 106 11.87 6.59 -7.33
C LEU A 106 10.70 7.25 -8.05
N TRP A 107 11.00 8.11 -9.01
CA TRP A 107 10.02 8.63 -9.95
C TRP A 107 9.81 7.61 -11.06
N HIS A 108 8.55 7.30 -11.34
CA HIS A 108 8.20 6.48 -12.48
C HIS A 108 7.18 7.21 -13.36
N ASP A 109 7.32 7.06 -14.66
CA ASP A 109 6.31 7.54 -15.57
C ASP A 109 5.11 6.60 -15.50
N ASN A 110 3.92 7.18 -15.58
CA ASN A 110 2.70 6.40 -15.68
C ASN A 110 2.74 5.62 -17.00
N TYR A 111 2.88 4.30 -16.91
CA TYR A 111 2.63 3.41 -18.05
C TYR A 111 1.12 3.22 -18.30
N TYR A 112 0.29 4.21 -17.98
CA TYR A 112 -1.04 4.29 -18.57
C TYR A 112 -0.84 4.57 -20.06
N SER A 113 -0.71 3.50 -20.85
CA SER A 113 -1.05 3.62 -22.26
C SER A 113 -2.47 4.19 -22.29
N LYS A 114 -2.78 5.12 -23.18
CA LYS A 114 -4.12 5.71 -23.38
C LYS A 114 -5.22 4.67 -23.74
N ASN A 115 -4.94 3.38 -23.61
CA ASN A 115 -5.87 2.28 -23.86
C ASN A 115 -6.74 2.01 -22.64
N LYS A 116 -8.02 1.74 -22.93
CA LYS A 116 -9.10 1.49 -21.97
C LYS A 116 -8.99 0.13 -21.24
N ASP A 117 -7.94 -0.64 -21.50
CA ASP A 117 -7.76 -2.02 -21.02
C ASP A 117 -6.80 -2.11 -19.81
N ILE A 118 -6.82 -1.11 -18.93
CA ILE A 118 -5.98 -1.04 -17.74
C ILE A 118 -6.88 -0.97 -16.50
N LYS A 119 -6.71 -1.94 -15.60
CA LYS A 119 -7.22 -1.86 -14.21
C LYS A 119 -6.01 -1.66 -13.29
N ARG A 120 -6.12 -0.74 -12.33
CA ARG A 120 -5.11 -0.31 -11.34
C ARG A 120 -3.97 -1.34 -11.14
N GLY A 121 -2.80 -1.07 -11.73
CA GLY A 121 -1.62 -1.93 -11.59
C GLY A 121 -1.47 -3.11 -12.57
N PHE A 122 -2.47 -3.42 -13.40
CA PHE A 122 -2.43 -4.55 -14.35
C PHE A 122 -2.99 -4.25 -15.76
N THR A 123 -2.49 -4.94 -16.77
CA THR A 123 -3.12 -5.00 -18.11
C THR A 123 -4.30 -5.96 -18.12
N VAL A 124 -5.36 -5.63 -18.87
CA VAL A 124 -6.58 -6.46 -19.02
C VAL A 124 -6.66 -7.12 -20.41
N ASN A 125 -5.71 -6.85 -21.32
CA ASN A 125 -5.75 -7.40 -22.67
C ASN A 125 -5.45 -8.91 -22.75
N ASN A 126 -6.34 -9.62 -23.47
CA ASN A 126 -6.23 -11.04 -23.87
C ASN A 126 -5.99 -12.04 -22.72
N GLY A 127 -6.67 -11.86 -21.58
CA GLY A 127 -6.62 -12.82 -20.47
C GLY A 127 -5.29 -12.89 -19.72
N SER A 128 -4.30 -12.05 -20.05
CA SER A 128 -3.03 -11.97 -19.35
C SER A 128 -3.00 -10.78 -18.38
N LYS A 129 -2.99 -11.05 -17.06
CA LYS A 129 -2.76 -10.05 -16.02
C LYS A 129 -1.25 -9.79 -15.92
N LYS A 130 -0.74 -8.75 -16.59
CA LYS A 130 0.67 -8.32 -16.45
C LYS A 130 0.76 -7.11 -15.52
N PRO A 131 1.65 -7.09 -14.52
CA PRO A 131 1.80 -5.93 -13.66
C PRO A 131 2.38 -4.74 -14.43
N ILE A 132 1.88 -3.55 -14.15
CA ILE A 132 2.28 -2.25 -14.71
C ILE A 132 2.43 -1.20 -13.60
N ALA A 133 2.93 0.00 -13.93
CA ALA A 133 3.07 1.13 -13.00
C ALA A 133 3.76 0.74 -11.67
N GLY A 134 3.27 1.23 -10.52
CA GLY A 134 3.81 0.89 -9.20
C GLY A 134 3.86 -0.62 -8.93
N THR A 135 2.85 -1.36 -9.42
CA THR A 135 2.79 -2.83 -9.28
C THR A 135 3.94 -3.54 -9.99
N LYS A 136 4.31 -3.07 -11.18
CA LYS A 136 5.49 -3.56 -11.90
C LYS A 136 6.79 -3.26 -11.16
N VAL A 137 6.88 -2.10 -10.51
CA VAL A 137 8.08 -1.72 -9.76
C VAL A 137 8.30 -2.69 -8.60
N TRP A 138 7.29 -2.93 -7.75
CA TRP A 138 7.46 -3.84 -6.63
C TRP A 138 7.62 -5.30 -7.05
N TYR A 139 6.94 -5.73 -8.13
CA TYR A 139 7.16 -7.04 -8.72
C TYR A 139 8.60 -7.24 -9.19
N ASP A 140 9.17 -6.25 -9.88
CA ASP A 140 10.56 -6.30 -10.33
C ASP A 140 11.58 -6.24 -9.18
N LEU A 141 11.24 -5.59 -8.08
CA LEU A 141 12.03 -5.59 -6.85
C LEU A 141 11.98 -6.96 -6.18
N HIS A 142 10.79 -7.55 -6.05
CA HIS A 142 10.57 -8.87 -5.47
C HIS A 142 11.42 -9.95 -6.15
N LYS A 143 11.58 -9.90 -7.48
CA LYS A 143 12.47 -10.81 -8.23
C LYS A 143 13.95 -10.76 -7.84
N VAL A 144 14.40 -9.68 -7.23
CA VAL A 144 15.79 -9.47 -6.82
C VAL A 144 15.96 -9.65 -5.32
N LYS A 145 14.95 -9.24 -4.56
CA LYS A 145 14.88 -9.35 -3.11
C LYS A 145 13.43 -9.54 -2.71
N ASP A 146 13.16 -10.66 -2.05
CA ASP A 146 11.83 -10.99 -1.56
C ASP A 146 11.27 -9.85 -0.70
N ILE A 147 10.09 -9.39 -1.10
CA ILE A 147 9.23 -8.60 -0.23
C ILE A 147 8.71 -9.57 0.81
N MET A 148 9.14 -9.37 2.06
CA MET A 148 8.85 -10.31 3.14
C MET A 148 7.40 -10.26 3.55
N ARG A 149 6.83 -9.05 3.63
CA ARG A 149 5.47 -8.86 4.12
C ARG A 149 4.76 -7.68 3.47
N ILE A 150 3.49 -7.89 3.15
CA ILE A 150 2.52 -6.85 2.82
C ILE A 150 1.59 -6.69 4.03
N TYR A 151 1.57 -5.51 4.63
CA TYR A 151 0.56 -5.18 5.63
C TYR A 151 -0.65 -4.56 4.91
N LEU A 152 -1.75 -5.29 4.89
CA LEU A 152 -3.01 -4.85 4.27
C LEU A 152 -3.87 -4.17 5.34
N ILE A 153 -4.04 -2.85 5.25
CA ILE A 153 -4.67 -2.04 6.29
C ILE A 153 -6.04 -1.53 5.80
N GLY A 154 -7.09 -2.13 6.37
CA GLY A 154 -8.46 -2.00 5.86
C GLY A 154 -8.63 -2.69 4.50
N GLY A 155 -9.88 -2.99 4.15
CA GLY A 155 -10.22 -3.56 2.85
C GLY A 155 -10.51 -2.48 1.81
N SER A 156 -10.18 -2.79 0.56
CA SER A 156 -10.51 -1.97 -0.61
C SER A 156 -10.59 -2.87 -1.84
N THR A 157 -11.58 -2.62 -2.69
CA THR A 157 -11.65 -3.22 -4.04
C THR A 157 -10.40 -2.92 -4.86
N ASP A 158 -9.82 -1.75 -4.62
CA ASP A 158 -8.78 -1.19 -5.46
C ASP A 158 -7.44 -1.87 -5.31
N TYR A 159 -7.23 -2.56 -4.17
CA TYR A 159 -6.00 -3.28 -3.85
C TYR A 159 -6.20 -4.79 -3.80
N TYR A 160 -7.41 -5.26 -4.13
CA TYR A 160 -7.74 -6.69 -4.10
C TYR A 160 -6.98 -7.48 -5.17
N ASP A 161 -6.77 -6.90 -6.36
CA ASP A 161 -5.95 -7.52 -7.40
C ASP A 161 -4.46 -7.55 -6.99
N GLU A 162 -3.90 -6.49 -6.39
CA GLU A 162 -2.53 -6.56 -5.83
C GLU A 162 -2.41 -7.52 -4.66
N TYR A 163 -3.45 -7.66 -3.83
CA TYR A 163 -3.51 -8.67 -2.76
C TYR A 163 -3.40 -10.08 -3.34
N LYS A 164 -4.25 -10.43 -4.32
CA LYS A 164 -4.21 -11.74 -4.99
C LYS A 164 -2.87 -11.97 -5.66
N PHE A 165 -2.34 -10.96 -6.33
CA PHE A 165 -1.04 -11.06 -6.96
C PHE A 165 0.11 -11.24 -5.95
N GLY A 166 0.02 -10.64 -4.76
CA GLY A 166 0.96 -10.89 -3.68
C GLY A 166 0.90 -12.34 -3.17
N LYS A 167 -0.30 -12.92 -3.05
CA LYS A 167 -0.49 -14.34 -2.71
C LYS A 167 0.08 -15.27 -3.77
N ASP A 168 -0.16 -14.98 -5.05
CA ASP A 168 0.40 -15.75 -6.17
C ASP A 168 1.95 -15.76 -6.19
N LEU A 169 2.56 -14.78 -5.55
CA LEU A 169 4.02 -14.64 -5.39
C LEU A 169 4.54 -15.18 -4.05
N ASP A 170 3.70 -15.85 -3.25
CA ASP A 170 4.05 -16.39 -1.93
C ASP A 170 4.58 -15.31 -0.95
N ILE A 171 4.07 -14.08 -1.06
CA ILE A 171 4.38 -13.01 -0.12
C ILE A 171 3.48 -13.14 1.11
N GLU A 172 4.07 -13.04 2.31
CA GLU A 172 3.29 -13.01 3.54
C GLU A 172 2.39 -11.76 3.55
N ILE A 173 1.08 -11.96 3.78
CA ILE A 173 0.12 -10.85 3.88
C ILE A 173 -0.52 -10.88 5.26
N GLU A 174 -0.33 -9.81 6.02
CA GLU A 174 -0.94 -9.62 7.34
C GLU A 174 -2.03 -8.55 7.23
N PHE A 175 -3.29 -8.96 7.46
CA PHE A 175 -4.46 -8.10 7.33
C PHE A 175 -4.83 -7.44 8.67
N TYR A 176 -5.02 -6.12 8.65
CA TYR A 176 -5.58 -5.36 9.76
C TYR A 176 -6.93 -4.77 9.37
N PRO A 177 -8.05 -5.36 9.84
CA PRO A 177 -9.36 -4.79 9.58
C PRO A 177 -9.51 -3.44 10.31
N ILE A 178 -9.90 -2.40 9.57
CA ILE A 178 -10.31 -1.11 10.11
C ILE A 178 -11.68 -0.77 9.56
N LYS A 179 -12.58 -0.28 10.43
CA LYS A 179 -13.88 0.18 9.98
C LYS A 179 -13.74 1.44 9.13
N ARG A 180 -14.21 1.39 7.89
CA ARG A 180 -14.26 2.54 6.99
C ARG A 180 -15.42 3.48 7.31
N LYS A 181 -15.21 4.77 7.06
CA LYS A 181 -16.19 5.85 7.23
C LYS A 181 -17.11 5.92 6.01
N PHE A 182 -16.57 5.74 4.81
CA PHE A 182 -17.30 5.78 3.55
C PHE A 182 -17.24 4.45 2.80
N LYS A 183 -18.15 4.22 1.85
CA LYS A 183 -18.20 2.99 1.04
C LYS A 183 -17.03 2.83 0.04
N GLY A 184 -15.98 3.65 0.16
CA GLY A 184 -14.83 3.68 -0.75
C GLY A 184 -15.01 4.64 -1.92
N ASP A 185 -15.91 5.62 -1.77
CA ASP A 185 -16.12 6.73 -2.70
C ASP A 185 -15.83 8.11 -2.06
N GLY A 186 -15.27 8.10 -0.84
CA GLY A 186 -15.09 9.27 0.02
C GLY A 186 -16.36 10.07 0.37
N LYS A 187 -17.57 9.58 0.06
CA LYS A 187 -18.81 10.38 0.11
C LYS A 187 -19.97 9.67 0.80
N THR A 188 -20.19 8.40 0.49
CA THR A 188 -21.34 7.64 1.01
C THR A 188 -21.00 7.03 2.36
N LEU A 189 -21.54 7.59 3.43
CA LEU A 189 -21.31 7.11 4.80
C LEU A 189 -21.76 5.65 4.99
N VAL A 190 -20.93 4.88 5.69
CA VAL A 190 -21.27 3.53 6.14
C VAL A 190 -22.29 3.60 7.28
N LYS A 191 -23.40 2.87 7.14
CA LYS A 191 -24.41 2.77 8.19
C LYS A 191 -23.87 1.98 9.38
N LYS A 192 -24.25 2.38 10.61
CA LYS A 192 -23.86 1.67 11.85
C LYS A 192 -24.22 0.17 11.83
N ASN A 193 -25.36 -0.17 11.24
CA ASN A 193 -25.85 -1.55 11.07
C ASN A 193 -25.61 -2.08 9.64
N GLY A 194 -24.66 -1.51 8.90
CA GLY A 194 -24.25 -2.00 7.58
C GLY A 194 -23.57 -3.37 7.67
N SER A 195 -23.47 -4.03 6.50
CA SER A 195 -22.82 -5.33 6.34
C SER A 195 -21.32 -5.27 6.72
N ARG A 196 -20.69 -6.45 6.87
CA ARG A 196 -19.24 -6.55 7.11
C ARG A 196 -18.46 -5.92 5.96
N GLU A 197 -18.82 -6.24 4.72
CA GLU A 197 -18.24 -5.65 3.51
C GLU A 197 -18.42 -4.11 3.47
N ASP A 198 -19.59 -3.61 3.87
CA ASP A 198 -19.81 -2.16 3.99
C ASP A 198 -18.86 -1.54 5.02
N LYS A 199 -18.56 -2.23 6.11
CA LYS A 199 -17.71 -1.70 7.20
C LYS A 199 -16.23 -1.86 6.97
N TYR A 200 -15.79 -2.91 6.30
CA TYR A 200 -14.37 -3.26 6.21
C TYR A 200 -13.85 -3.25 4.77
N GLY A 201 -14.73 -3.09 3.76
CA GLY A 201 -14.41 -3.27 2.36
C GLY A 201 -14.27 -4.74 1.98
N LEU A 202 -13.98 -5.00 0.71
CA LEU A 202 -13.50 -6.31 0.27
C LEU A 202 -12.15 -6.58 0.95
N SER A 203 -12.06 -7.67 1.70
CA SER A 203 -10.89 -8.04 2.49
C SER A 203 -10.48 -9.49 2.26
N ALA A 204 -9.23 -9.81 2.62
CA ALA A 204 -8.69 -11.16 2.60
C ALA A 204 -9.52 -12.18 3.42
N GLU A 205 -10.20 -11.72 4.48
CA GLU A 205 -11.09 -12.58 5.27
C GLU A 205 -12.34 -13.04 4.50
N ILE A 206 -12.78 -12.29 3.48
CA ILE A 206 -13.93 -12.69 2.66
C ILE A 206 -13.57 -13.91 1.79
N ASP A 207 -12.33 -14.00 1.31
CA ASP A 207 -11.86 -15.19 0.58
C ASP A 207 -11.62 -16.38 1.54
N CYS A 208 -11.30 -16.15 2.82
CA CYS A 208 -11.14 -17.23 3.82
C CYS A 208 -12.47 -17.84 4.27
N ASP A 209 -13.54 -17.05 4.33
CA ASP A 209 -14.87 -17.55 4.72
C ASP A 209 -15.55 -18.34 3.57
N GLU A 210 -15.10 -18.21 2.31
CA GLU A 210 -15.66 -18.96 1.16
C GLU A 210 -15.05 -20.37 0.99
N GLU A 211 -13.91 -20.68 1.62
CA GLU A 211 -13.29 -22.02 1.56
C GLU A 211 -13.79 -22.98 2.66
N ASP A 212 -14.46 -22.47 3.71
CA ASP A 212 -14.96 -23.28 4.84
C ASP A 212 -16.42 -23.75 4.67
N ASP A 213 -17.07 -23.43 3.54
CA ASP A 213 -18.48 -23.75 3.25
C ASP A 213 -18.68 -24.80 2.10
N ASN A 214 -17.72 -25.71 1.87
CA ASN A 214 -17.90 -26.86 0.96
C ASN A 214 -17.55 -28.22 1.57
#